data_AF-A0A1F9DNJ9-F1
#
_entry.id   AF-A0A1F9DNJ9-F1
#
_cell.length_a   1.000
_cell.length_b   1.000
_cell.length_c   1.000
_cell.angle_alpha   90.00
_cell.angle_beta   90.00
_cell.angle_gamma   90.00
#
_symmetry.space_group_name_H-M   'P 1'
#
loop_
_entity.id
_entity.type
_entity.pdbx_description
1 polymer ?
#
loop_
_entity_poly.entity_id
_entity_poly.type
_entity_poly.pdbx_seq_one_letter_code
_entity_poly.pdbx_strand_id
1 'polypeptide(L)'
;MVVFSALLSNFKLVFETATAFDAERLGKDRITLHASRLERVKKALPRHGTVGYISDLKADDIRFDPGFGEYYLTQYALAPLVVAYSSDQPLVVGNFRGAASVASATLRNMVDTKDFGNGILLFHREGK
;
A
#
# COMPACT_ATOMS: atom_id res chain seq x y z
N MET A 1 -28.33 34.05 -21.86
CA MET A 1 -28.57 32.62 -22.16
C MET A 1 -27.45 31.68 -21.70
N VAL A 2 -26.15 32.04 -21.83
CA VAL A 2 -25.03 31.13 -21.52
C VAL A 2 -24.97 30.67 -20.04
N VAL A 3 -25.26 31.55 -19.09
CA VAL A 3 -25.22 31.23 -17.65
C VAL A 3 -26.27 30.17 -17.26
N PHE A 4 -27.45 30.24 -17.88
CA PHE A 4 -28.54 29.30 -17.60
C PHE A 4 -28.20 27.89 -18.11
N SER A 5 -27.57 27.79 -19.28
CA SER A 5 -27.09 26.51 -19.82
C SER A 5 -25.95 25.91 -18.97
N ALA A 6 -25.06 26.74 -18.42
CA ALA A 6 -23.99 26.27 -17.53
C ALA A 6 -24.54 25.74 -16.19
N LEU A 7 -25.51 26.44 -15.60
CA LEU A 7 -26.19 25.99 -14.38
C LEU A 7 -26.96 24.69 -14.60
N LEU A 8 -27.67 24.56 -15.72
CA LEU A 8 -28.42 23.36 -16.05
C LEU A 8 -27.49 22.16 -16.30
N SER A 9 -26.34 22.39 -16.94
CA SER A 9 -25.33 21.35 -17.17
C SER A 9 -24.70 20.87 -15.86
N ASN A 10 -24.37 21.78 -14.94
CA ASN A 10 -23.83 21.42 -13.64
C ASN A 10 -24.87 20.69 -12.78
N PHE A 11 -26.13 21.13 -12.83
CA PHE A 11 -27.22 20.47 -12.11
C PHE A 11 -27.44 19.03 -12.59
N LYS A 12 -27.43 18.83 -13.92
CA LYS A 12 -27.56 17.49 -14.51
C LYS A 12 -26.38 16.58 -14.12
N LEU A 13 -25.15 17.10 -14.16
CA LEU A 13 -23.95 16.36 -13.78
C LEU A 13 -23.99 15.93 -12.30
N VAL A 14 -24.39 16.85 -11.40
CA VAL A 14 -24.51 16.55 -9.97
C VAL A 14 -25.62 15.54 -9.72
N PHE A 15 -26.76 15.65 -10.41
CA PHE A 15 -27.87 14.71 -10.25
C PHE A 15 -27.52 13.30 -10.76
N GLU A 16 -26.90 13.20 -11.94
CA GLU A 16 -26.42 11.91 -12.48
C GLU A 16 -25.39 11.27 -11.54
N THR A 17 -24.44 12.06 -11.01
CA THR A 17 -23.42 11.55 -10.07
C THR A 17 -24.02 11.15 -8.73
N ALA A 18 -25.01 11.89 -8.22
CA ALA A 18 -25.71 11.55 -6.97
C ALA A 18 -26.54 10.27 -7.11
N THR A 19 -27.17 10.05 -8.27
CA THR A 19 -27.91 8.81 -8.55
C THR A 19 -27.00 7.62 -8.88
N ALA A 20 -25.79 7.87 -9.37
CA ALA A 20 -24.77 6.86 -9.62
C ALA A 20 -23.89 6.56 -8.39
N PHE A 21 -24.20 7.18 -7.24
CA PHE A 21 -23.49 6.92 -6.00
C PHE A 21 -23.76 5.48 -5.53
N ASP A 22 -22.75 4.64 -5.70
CA ASP A 22 -22.79 3.24 -5.30
C ASP A 22 -22.27 3.09 -3.86
N ALA A 23 -23.19 3.02 -2.90
CA ALA A 23 -22.87 2.79 -1.50
C ALA A 23 -22.13 1.46 -1.28
N GLU A 24 -22.28 0.46 -2.17
CA GLU A 24 -21.57 -0.82 -2.04
C GLU A 24 -20.08 -0.73 -2.36
N ARG A 25 -19.63 0.37 -3.01
CA ARG A 25 -18.21 0.64 -3.29
C ARG A 25 -17.49 1.29 -2.13
N LEU A 26 -18.20 1.80 -1.12
CA LEU A 26 -17.58 2.37 0.07
C LEU A 26 -16.72 1.31 0.77
N GLY A 27 -15.46 1.64 1.02
CA GLY A 27 -14.49 0.75 1.67
C GLY A 27 -13.92 -0.38 0.79
N LYS A 28 -14.35 -0.48 -0.47
CA LYS A 28 -13.79 -1.41 -1.46
C LYS A 28 -12.84 -0.74 -2.45
N ASP A 29 -12.53 0.53 -2.23
CA ASP A 29 -11.52 1.22 -3.03
C ASP A 29 -10.13 0.64 -2.76
N ARG A 30 -9.23 0.86 -3.71
CA ARG A 30 -7.87 0.29 -3.69
C ARG A 30 -7.07 0.75 -2.46
N ILE A 31 -7.29 1.97 -1.96
CA ILE A 31 -6.56 2.51 -0.82
C ILE A 31 -7.03 1.82 0.46
N THR A 32 -8.34 1.74 0.67
CA THR A 32 -8.93 1.11 1.86
C THR A 32 -8.57 -0.37 1.95
N LEU A 33 -8.67 -1.11 0.84
CA LEU A 33 -8.29 -2.53 0.81
C LEU A 33 -6.80 -2.72 1.09
N HIS A 34 -5.94 -1.86 0.55
CA HIS A 34 -4.49 -1.92 0.81
C HIS A 34 -4.16 -1.64 2.26
N ALA A 35 -4.75 -0.60 2.85
CA ALA A 35 -4.56 -0.26 4.26
C ALA A 35 -5.03 -1.40 5.19
N SER A 36 -6.19 -2.01 4.88
CA SER A 36 -6.74 -3.13 5.64
C SER A 36 -5.80 -4.35 5.69
N ARG A 37 -5.10 -4.67 4.58
CA ARG A 37 -4.08 -5.73 4.54
C ARG A 37 -2.93 -5.47 5.51
N LEU A 38 -2.57 -4.20 5.71
CA LEU A 38 -1.43 -3.77 6.53
C LEU A 38 -1.78 -3.56 8.01
N GLU A 39 -3.06 -3.57 8.40
CA GLU A 39 -3.44 -3.31 9.80
C GLU A 39 -2.82 -4.29 10.78
N ARG A 40 -2.72 -5.58 10.41
CA ARG A 40 -2.17 -6.60 11.31
C ARG A 40 -0.66 -6.42 11.50
N VAL A 41 0.08 -6.12 10.43
CA VAL A 41 1.53 -5.87 10.53
C VAL A 41 1.82 -4.57 11.25
N LYS A 42 1.00 -3.51 11.04
CA LYS A 42 1.14 -2.22 11.72
C LYS A 42 1.14 -2.36 13.25
N LYS A 43 0.33 -3.27 13.80
CA LYS A 43 0.27 -3.56 15.24
C LYS A 43 1.53 -4.25 15.79
N ALA A 44 2.32 -4.89 14.93
CA ALA A 44 3.58 -5.53 15.28
C ALA A 44 4.81 -4.63 15.06
N LEU A 45 4.64 -3.49 14.40
CA LEU A 45 5.71 -2.54 14.13
C LEU A 45 5.88 -1.53 15.29
N PRO A 46 7.05 -0.89 15.40
CA PRO A 46 7.26 0.22 16.32
C PRO A 46 6.25 1.36 16.09
N ARG A 47 5.98 2.18 17.11
CA ARG A 47 5.08 3.35 16.96
C ARG A 47 5.65 4.44 16.05
N HIS A 48 6.97 4.58 16.03
CA HIS A 48 7.73 5.60 15.28
C HIS A 48 9.08 5.01 14.82
N GLY A 49 9.73 5.70 13.89
CA GLY A 49 11.02 5.30 13.33
C GLY A 49 10.92 4.89 11.87
N THR A 50 11.93 4.14 11.40
CA THR A 50 12.06 3.72 10.01
C THR A 50 11.99 2.20 9.89
N VAL A 51 11.24 1.73 8.91
CA VAL A 51 11.18 0.31 8.51
C VAL A 51 11.55 0.19 7.04
N GLY A 52 12.18 -0.92 6.69
CA GLY A 52 12.49 -1.25 5.31
C GLY A 52 11.25 -1.76 4.57
N TYR A 53 11.31 -1.74 3.25
CA TYR A 53 10.28 -2.24 2.38
C TYR A 53 10.86 -2.90 1.14
N ILE A 54 10.28 -4.03 0.80
CA ILE A 54 10.61 -4.81 -0.40
C ILE A 54 9.32 -5.32 -1.04
N SER A 55 9.36 -5.50 -2.36
CA SER A 55 8.26 -6.05 -3.14
C SER A 55 8.77 -6.86 -4.31
N ASP A 56 7.94 -7.76 -4.83
CA ASP A 56 8.15 -8.48 -6.09
C ASP A 56 7.96 -7.58 -7.31
N LEU A 57 7.28 -6.45 -7.15
CA LEU A 57 7.17 -5.44 -8.18
C LEU A 57 8.44 -4.61 -8.17
N LYS A 58 9.23 -4.77 -9.24
CA LYS A 58 10.36 -3.89 -9.48
C LYS A 58 9.84 -2.48 -9.67
N ALA A 59 10.53 -1.54 -9.05
CA ALA A 59 10.19 -0.13 -9.09
C ALA A 59 11.11 0.52 -10.14
N ASP A 60 10.86 0.25 -11.42
CA ASP A 60 11.77 0.68 -12.49
C ASP A 60 11.48 2.13 -12.95
N ASP A 61 10.23 2.62 -12.78
CA ASP A 61 9.85 4.02 -13.03
C ASP A 61 8.75 4.53 -12.05
N ILE A 62 8.99 5.69 -11.43
CA ILE A 62 8.12 6.31 -10.41
C ILE A 62 6.75 6.71 -10.99
N ARG A 63 6.66 6.98 -12.29
CA ARG A 63 5.47 7.64 -12.87
C ARG A 63 4.36 6.69 -13.31
N PHE A 64 4.69 5.45 -13.64
CA PHE A 64 3.73 4.50 -14.24
C PHE A 64 3.87 3.06 -13.76
N ASP A 65 4.80 2.77 -12.85
CA ASP A 65 5.01 1.41 -12.37
C ASP A 65 4.06 1.06 -11.20
N PRO A 66 3.26 -0.02 -11.31
CA PRO A 66 2.45 -0.55 -10.21
C PRO A 66 3.24 -0.77 -8.91
N GLY A 67 4.55 -1.03 -8.98
CA GLY A 67 5.41 -1.23 -7.82
C GLY A 67 5.58 0.01 -6.93
N PHE A 68 5.74 1.19 -7.55
CA PHE A 68 5.81 2.45 -6.79
C PHE A 68 4.47 2.80 -6.15
N GLY A 69 3.36 2.48 -6.81
CA GLY A 69 2.01 2.69 -6.27
C GLY A 69 1.81 1.97 -4.94
N GLU A 70 2.17 0.69 -4.85
CA GLU A 70 2.02 -0.10 -3.62
C GLU A 70 2.98 0.36 -2.51
N TYR A 71 4.19 0.81 -2.86
CA TYR A 71 5.11 1.42 -1.90
C TYR A 71 4.51 2.68 -1.24
N TYR A 72 3.98 3.61 -2.01
CA TYR A 72 3.37 4.84 -1.46
C TYR A 72 2.09 4.57 -0.67
N LEU A 73 1.27 3.61 -1.10
CA LEU A 73 0.11 3.19 -0.32
C LEU A 73 0.54 2.55 1.01
N THR A 74 1.66 1.82 1.02
CA THR A 74 2.24 1.26 2.24
C THR A 74 2.75 2.37 3.17
N GLN A 75 3.45 3.37 2.65
CA GLN A 75 3.84 4.56 3.41
C GLN A 75 2.64 5.24 4.06
N TYR A 76 1.58 5.47 3.29
CA TYR A 76 0.36 6.07 3.78
C TYR A 76 -0.29 5.23 4.90
N ALA A 77 -0.42 3.92 4.69
CA ALA A 77 -1.06 3.04 5.67
C ALA A 77 -0.26 2.90 6.98
N LEU A 78 1.07 2.89 6.89
CA LEU A 78 1.96 2.68 8.05
C LEU A 78 2.33 3.98 8.78
N ALA A 79 1.92 5.14 8.27
CA ALA A 79 2.12 6.42 8.98
C ALA A 79 1.69 6.30 10.47
N PRO A 80 2.50 6.85 11.41
CA PRO A 80 3.62 7.78 11.20
C PRO A 80 5.01 7.13 10.99
N LEU A 81 5.10 5.82 10.73
CA LEU A 81 6.38 5.18 10.40
C LEU A 81 6.92 5.65 9.04
N VAL A 82 8.23 5.86 8.97
CA VAL A 82 8.95 6.09 7.71
C VAL A 82 9.20 4.74 7.05
N VAL A 83 8.75 4.57 5.81
CA VAL A 83 9.00 3.35 5.04
C VAL A 83 10.08 3.65 4.00
N ALA A 84 11.23 2.98 4.12
CA ALA A 84 12.36 3.10 3.20
C ALA A 84 12.36 1.93 2.21
N TYR A 85 12.40 2.21 0.91
CA TYR A 85 12.53 1.19 -0.15
C TYR A 85 13.94 0.57 -0.14
N SER A 86 14.21 -0.27 0.86
CA SER A 86 15.49 -0.91 1.12
C SER A 86 15.31 -2.10 2.07
N SER A 87 16.22 -3.07 1.99
CA SER A 87 16.31 -4.19 2.94
C SER A 87 17.33 -3.94 4.06
N ASP A 88 17.89 -2.72 4.16
CA ASP A 88 18.98 -2.43 5.10
C ASP A 88 18.53 -2.17 6.54
N GLN A 89 17.24 -1.92 6.74
CA GLN A 89 16.68 -1.65 8.06
C GLN A 89 16.58 -2.93 8.90
N PRO A 90 16.64 -2.85 10.24
CA PRO A 90 16.50 -4.01 11.12
C PRO A 90 15.18 -4.76 10.94
N LEU A 91 14.11 -4.01 10.68
CA LEU A 91 12.77 -4.50 10.39
C LEU A 91 12.40 -4.16 8.94
N VAL A 92 11.94 -5.14 8.18
CA VAL A 92 11.57 -4.96 6.76
C VAL A 92 10.19 -5.53 6.50
N VAL A 93 9.30 -4.73 5.93
CA VAL A 93 7.98 -5.15 5.46
C VAL A 93 8.10 -5.64 4.01
N GLY A 94 7.81 -6.90 3.78
CA GLY A 94 7.64 -7.45 2.44
C GLY A 94 6.18 -7.41 2.00
N ASN A 95 5.94 -6.94 0.78
CA ASN A 95 4.63 -6.98 0.15
C ASN A 95 4.75 -7.67 -1.23
N PHE A 96 4.19 -8.88 -1.32
CA PHE A 96 4.30 -9.75 -2.48
C PHE A 96 2.93 -10.16 -3.00
N ARG A 97 2.76 -10.28 -4.33
CA ARG A 97 1.50 -10.72 -4.94
C ARG A 97 1.37 -12.26 -5.02
N GLY A 98 2.47 -13.00 -4.96
CA GLY A 98 2.51 -14.48 -5.02
C GLY A 98 3.26 -15.13 -3.86
N ALA A 99 2.92 -16.39 -3.55
CA ALA A 99 3.41 -17.11 -2.37
C ALA A 99 4.94 -17.33 -2.37
N ALA A 100 5.59 -16.86 -1.29
CA ALA A 100 6.89 -17.24 -0.69
C ALA A 100 8.18 -17.23 -1.56
N SER A 101 8.13 -17.62 -2.83
CA SER A 101 9.32 -17.82 -3.67
C SER A 101 10.11 -16.54 -3.95
N VAL A 102 9.43 -15.38 -4.01
CA VAL A 102 10.10 -14.07 -4.19
C VAL A 102 10.74 -13.56 -2.89
N ALA A 103 10.14 -13.90 -1.74
CA ALA A 103 10.70 -13.56 -0.42
C ALA A 103 12.05 -14.26 -0.19
N SER A 104 12.14 -15.54 -0.56
CA SER A 104 13.36 -16.35 -0.38
C SER A 104 14.55 -15.90 -1.23
N ALA A 105 14.32 -15.37 -2.44
CA ALA A 105 15.39 -14.91 -3.32
C ALA A 105 15.95 -13.53 -2.93
N THR A 106 15.13 -12.67 -2.32
CA THR A 106 15.45 -11.26 -2.05
C THR A 106 16.23 -11.07 -0.74
N LEU A 107 16.23 -12.08 0.16
CA LEU A 107 16.58 -11.90 1.57
C LEU A 107 17.60 -12.91 2.10
N ARG A 108 18.78 -12.96 1.48
CA ARG A 108 19.89 -13.84 1.91
C ARG A 108 20.38 -13.63 3.36
N ASN A 109 19.99 -12.53 4.02
CA ASN A 109 20.44 -12.14 5.36
C ASN A 109 19.29 -11.89 6.36
N MET A 110 18.08 -12.39 6.10
CA MET A 110 16.93 -12.24 7.01
C MET A 110 16.57 -13.57 7.63
N VAL A 111 16.26 -13.54 8.92
CA VAL A 111 16.33 -14.74 9.77
C VAL A 111 14.99 -15.07 10.36
N ASP A 112 14.30 -14.09 10.92
CA ASP A 112 12.95 -14.29 11.45
C ASP A 112 11.92 -13.66 10.52
N THR A 113 11.02 -14.51 10.01
CA THR A 113 9.89 -14.08 9.17
C THR A 113 8.58 -14.35 9.90
N LYS A 114 7.72 -13.33 9.98
CA LYS A 114 6.34 -13.47 10.43
C LYS A 114 5.38 -13.17 9.28
N ASP A 115 4.51 -14.14 8.97
CA ASP A 115 3.47 -14.00 7.95
C ASP A 115 2.19 -13.41 8.54
N PHE A 116 1.68 -12.35 7.90
CA PHE A 116 0.43 -11.69 8.26
C PHE A 116 -0.73 -12.03 7.31
N GLY A 117 -0.46 -12.88 6.32
CA GLY A 117 -1.36 -13.25 5.23
C GLY A 117 -1.39 -12.21 4.11
N ASN A 118 -2.10 -12.55 3.03
CA ASN A 118 -2.30 -11.66 1.88
C ASN A 118 -0.99 -11.11 1.29
N GLY A 119 0.10 -11.89 1.34
CA GLY A 119 1.40 -11.50 0.80
C GLY A 119 2.18 -10.49 1.65
N ILE A 120 1.74 -10.21 2.88
CA ILE A 120 2.46 -9.34 3.81
C ILE A 120 3.33 -10.17 4.76
N LEU A 121 4.64 -9.96 4.69
CA LEU A 121 5.63 -10.62 5.53
C LEU A 121 6.41 -9.55 6.30
N LEU A 122 6.75 -9.83 7.56
CA LEU A 122 7.67 -9.01 8.34
C LEU A 122 8.94 -9.79 8.57
N PHE A 123 10.08 -9.17 8.27
CA PHE A 123 11.38 -9.78 8.41
C PHE A 123 12.24 -9.04 9.44
N HIS A 124 13.06 -9.80 10.16
CA HIS A 124 14.15 -9.28 10.97
C HIS A 124 15.49 -9.62 10.31
N ARG A 125 16.36 -8.62 10.25
CA ARG A 125 17.75 -8.81 9.86
C ARG A 125 18.49 -9.44 11.05
N GLU A 126 19.27 -10.50 10.82
CA GLU A 126 20.18 -10.99 11.86
C GLU A 126 21.19 -9.89 12.18
N GLY A 127 21.41 -9.66 13.47
CA GLY A 127 22.30 -8.62 13.94
C GLY A 127 23.74 -8.79 13.44
N LYS A 128 24.41 -7.65 13.28
CA LYS A 128 25.78 -7.56 13.78
C LYS A 128 25.74 -7.52 15.31
#